data_AF-A0A351KQ40-F1
#
_entry.id   AF-A0A351KQ40-F1
#
_cell.length_a   1.000
_cell.length_b   1.000
_cell.length_c   1.000
_cell.angle_alpha   90.00
_cell.angle_beta   90.00
_cell.angle_gamma   90.00
#
_symmetry.space_group_name_H-M   'P 1'
#
loop_
_entity.id
_entity.type
_entity.pdbx_description
1 polymer ?
#
loop_
_entity_poly.entity_id
_entity_poly.type
_entity_poly.pdbx_seq_one_letter_code
_entity_poly.pdbx_strand_id
1 'polypeptide(L)'
;MSDPLFDDGDDAATPLSADEKSGLIPSYITLRRELNEAEQLGIMAAEEWAFSRKRDVLDERFLRRLHKAMFKEIWRWAGEIRTTPRNIGVDPWKIIPMLHDLIEDARYWIEKG
;
A
#
# COMPACT_ATOMS: atom_id res chain seq x y z
N MET A 1 -22.74 -15.52 -0.86
CA MET A 1 -21.72 -16.46 -0.35
C MET A 1 -20.56 -15.60 0.12
N SER A 2 -20.01 -15.83 1.31
CA SER A 2 -18.76 -15.17 1.73
C SER A 2 -17.61 -15.65 0.87
N ASP A 3 -16.73 -14.74 0.47
CA ASP A 3 -15.44 -15.04 -0.11
C ASP A 3 -14.40 -15.23 1.03
N PRO A 4 -13.87 -16.45 1.26
CA PRO A 4 -12.91 -16.72 2.33
C PRO A 4 -11.62 -15.87 2.24
N LEU A 5 -11.32 -15.31 1.07
CA LEU A 5 -10.16 -14.43 0.89
C LEU A 5 -10.39 -13.02 1.46
N PHE A 6 -11.63 -12.53 1.45
CA PHE A 6 -11.96 -11.15 1.79
C PHE A 6 -12.97 -10.98 2.94
N ASP A 7 -13.69 -12.04 3.29
CA ASP A 7 -14.85 -12.00 4.19
C ASP A 7 -14.63 -12.84 5.48
N ASP A 8 -13.40 -13.30 5.74
CA ASP A 8 -13.01 -14.19 6.85
C ASP A 8 -13.03 -13.53 8.26
N GLY A 9 -13.85 -12.49 8.48
CA GLY A 9 -14.19 -11.99 9.82
C GLY A 9 -13.15 -11.13 10.53
N ASP A 10 -12.14 -10.60 9.82
CA ASP A 10 -11.24 -9.60 10.39
C ASP A 10 -11.88 -8.20 10.31
N ASP A 11 -12.63 -7.83 11.34
CA ASP A 11 -13.32 -6.52 11.47
C ASP A 11 -12.34 -5.32 11.40
N ALA A 12 -11.03 -5.56 11.51
CA ALA A 12 -9.99 -4.54 11.35
C ALA A 12 -9.59 -4.29 9.89
N ALA A 13 -9.98 -5.15 8.95
CA ALA A 13 -9.61 -5.02 7.55
C ALA A 13 -10.47 -3.96 6.84
N THR A 14 -9.83 -3.06 6.10
CA THR A 14 -10.55 -2.12 5.25
C THR A 14 -11.19 -2.88 4.08
N PRO A 15 -12.51 -2.79 3.88
CA PRO A 15 -13.17 -3.46 2.76
C PRO A 15 -12.63 -2.97 1.42
N LEU A 16 -12.21 -3.89 0.56
CA LEU A 16 -11.81 -3.60 -0.83
C LEU A 16 -13.05 -3.58 -1.74
N SER A 17 -13.06 -2.68 -2.73
CA SER A 17 -14.09 -2.71 -3.77
C SER A 17 -13.88 -3.92 -4.69
N ALA A 18 -14.90 -4.28 -5.46
CA ALA A 18 -14.83 -5.41 -6.41
C ALA A 18 -13.68 -5.25 -7.43
N ASP A 19 -13.48 -4.03 -7.95
CA ASP A 19 -12.40 -3.74 -8.90
C ASP A 19 -11.02 -3.94 -8.27
N GLU A 20 -10.87 -3.62 -6.99
CA GLU A 20 -9.59 -3.77 -6.30
C GLU A 20 -9.34 -5.22 -5.89
N LYS A 21 -10.39 -5.95 -5.51
CA LYS A 21 -10.32 -7.42 -5.34
C LYS A 21 -9.88 -8.10 -6.65
N SER A 22 -10.35 -7.61 -7.80
CA SER A 22 -9.92 -8.10 -9.13
C SER A 22 -8.48 -7.74 -9.49
N GLY A 23 -7.87 -6.82 -8.74
CA GLY A 23 -6.48 -6.42 -8.89
C GLY A 23 -5.47 -7.45 -8.42
N LEU A 24 -5.90 -8.55 -7.78
CA LEU A 24 -5.03 -9.63 -7.35
C LEU A 24 -4.40 -10.33 -8.56
N ILE A 25 -3.07 -10.44 -8.56
CA ILE A 25 -2.30 -11.05 -9.65
C ILE A 25 -2.22 -12.57 -9.49
N PRO A 26 -1.83 -13.13 -8.33
CA PRO A 26 -1.60 -14.56 -8.20
C PRO A 26 -2.93 -15.32 -8.11
N SER A 27 -3.19 -16.19 -9.08
CA SER A 27 -4.44 -16.97 -9.14
C SER A 27 -4.50 -18.13 -8.14
N TYR A 28 -3.38 -18.47 -7.48
CA TYR A 28 -3.32 -19.55 -6.50
C TYR A 28 -3.74 -19.12 -5.09
N ILE A 29 -3.86 -17.81 -4.83
CA ILE A 29 -4.26 -17.28 -3.53
C ILE A 29 -5.77 -17.38 -3.41
N THR A 30 -6.23 -18.20 -2.47
CA THR A 30 -7.66 -18.46 -2.21
C THR A 30 -8.05 -18.20 -0.76
N LEU A 31 -7.07 -18.12 0.14
CA LEU A 31 -7.26 -17.87 1.57
C LEU A 31 -6.58 -16.58 2.02
N ARG A 32 -7.17 -15.90 3.01
CA ARG A 32 -6.59 -14.68 3.59
C ARG A 32 -5.16 -14.86 4.08
N ARG A 33 -4.86 -16.01 4.70
CA ARG A 33 -3.50 -16.33 5.18
C ARG A 33 -2.47 -16.41 4.05
N GLU A 34 -2.86 -16.89 2.88
CA GLU A 34 -1.98 -17.03 1.71
C GLU A 34 -1.66 -15.65 1.12
N LEU A 35 -2.66 -14.76 1.10
CA LEU A 35 -2.47 -13.37 0.73
C LEU A 35 -1.51 -12.66 1.69
N ASN A 36 -1.73 -12.80 3.00
CA ASN A 36 -0.86 -12.19 4.01
C ASN A 36 0.59 -12.68 3.88
N GLU A 37 0.80 -13.98 3.64
CA GLU A 37 2.14 -14.55 3.44
C GLU A 37 2.81 -13.99 2.18
N ALA A 38 2.07 -13.93 1.06
CA ALA A 38 2.57 -13.37 -0.20
C ALA A 38 2.93 -11.88 -0.06
N GLU A 39 2.09 -11.09 0.61
CA GLU A 39 2.35 -9.69 0.90
C GLU A 39 3.58 -9.53 1.80
N GLN A 40 3.72 -10.34 2.85
CA GLN A 40 4.87 -10.30 3.75
C GLN A 40 6.19 -10.59 3.03
N LEU A 41 6.21 -11.58 2.14
CA LEU A 41 7.39 -11.88 1.31
C LEU A 41 7.75 -10.70 0.38
N GLY A 42 6.75 -10.06 -0.22
CA GLY A 42 6.93 -8.85 -1.03
C GLY A 42 7.51 -7.69 -0.22
N ILE A 43 7.02 -7.49 1.00
CA ILE A 43 7.51 -6.46 1.93
C ILE A 43 8.97 -6.73 2.30
N MET A 44 9.35 -7.95 2.65
CA MET A 44 10.73 -8.30 3.01
C MET A 44 11.71 -8.06 1.84
N ALA A 45 11.32 -8.42 0.62
CA ALA A 45 12.14 -8.15 -0.57
C ALA A 45 12.25 -6.63 -0.86
N ALA A 46 11.17 -5.89 -0.67
CA ALA A 46 11.17 -4.44 -0.83
C ALA A 46 12.00 -3.74 0.25
N GLU A 47 12.02 -4.27 1.47
CA GLU A 47 12.84 -3.80 2.59
C GLU A 47 14.33 -3.89 2.25
N GLU A 48 14.80 -5.06 1.81
CA GLU A 48 16.19 -5.27 1.38
C GLU A 48 16.57 -4.27 0.26
N TRP A 49 15.71 -4.12 -0.74
CA TRP A 49 15.90 -3.12 -1.79
C TRP A 49 15.94 -1.69 -1.24
N ALA A 50 15.00 -1.30 -0.38
CA ALA A 50 14.87 0.05 0.15
C ALA A 50 16.11 0.46 0.94
N PHE A 51 16.61 -0.45 1.80
CA PHE A 51 17.73 -0.21 2.69
C PHE A 51 19.11 -0.51 2.08
N SER A 52 19.19 -1.14 0.91
CA SER A 52 20.46 -1.39 0.20
C SER A 52 21.32 -0.15 -0.07
N ARG A 53 20.74 1.05 0.00
CA ARG A 53 21.44 2.34 -0.14
C ARG A 53 20.66 3.45 0.56
N LYS A 54 21.33 4.58 0.82
CA LYS A 54 20.66 5.79 1.32
C LYS A 54 19.66 6.31 0.28
N ARG A 55 18.45 6.65 0.72
CA ARG A 55 17.36 7.19 -0.10
C ARG A 55 16.71 8.36 0.64
N ASP A 56 16.13 9.28 -0.11
CA ASP A 56 15.23 10.29 0.47
C ASP A 56 13.88 9.62 0.74
N VAL A 57 13.57 9.40 2.02
CA VAL A 57 12.30 8.80 2.46
C VAL A 57 11.15 9.81 2.44
N LEU A 58 11.45 11.11 2.35
CA LEU A 58 10.50 12.21 2.26
C LEU A 58 10.30 12.65 0.80
N ASP A 59 10.39 11.72 -0.15
CA ASP A 59 10.09 11.95 -1.57
C ASP A 59 8.85 11.15 -1.96
N GLU A 60 7.80 11.83 -2.43
CA GLU A 60 6.56 11.21 -2.91
C GLU A 60 6.83 10.11 -3.96
N ARG A 61 7.76 10.36 -4.90
CA ARG A 61 8.14 9.38 -5.93
C ARG A 61 8.84 8.17 -5.31
N PHE A 62 9.60 8.36 -4.24
CA PHE A 62 10.18 7.24 -3.51
C PHE A 62 9.09 6.43 -2.80
N LEU A 63 8.16 7.08 -2.08
CA LEU A 63 7.07 6.40 -1.37
C LEU A 63 6.22 5.54 -2.32
N ARG A 64 5.86 6.07 -3.50
CA ARG A 64 5.14 5.30 -4.53
C ARG A 64 5.96 4.13 -5.06
N ARG A 65 7.26 4.31 -5.28
CA ARG A 65 8.16 3.22 -5.71
C ARG A 65 8.34 2.16 -4.62
N LEU A 66 8.37 2.56 -3.36
CA LEU A 66 8.43 1.65 -2.22
C LEU A 66 7.17 0.80 -2.16
N HIS A 67 6.00 1.43 -2.22
CA HIS A 67 4.73 0.72 -2.29
C HIS A 67 4.65 -0.23 -3.49
N LYS A 68 5.14 0.20 -4.66
CA LYS A 68 5.25 -0.67 -5.84
C LYS A 68 6.19 -1.86 -5.59
N ALA A 69 7.36 -1.63 -4.99
CA ALA A 69 8.32 -2.69 -4.71
C ALA A 69 7.73 -3.75 -3.77
N MET A 70 6.95 -3.33 -2.76
CA MET A 70 6.29 -4.23 -1.80
C MET A 70 5.24 -5.12 -2.46
N PHE A 71 4.47 -4.59 -3.41
CA PHE A 71 3.22 -5.24 -3.85
C PHE A 71 3.13 -5.57 -5.33
N LYS A 72 4.13 -5.26 -6.16
CA LYS A 72 4.06 -5.42 -7.64
C LYS A 72 3.75 -6.82 -8.14
N GLU A 73 4.09 -7.86 -7.38
CA GLU A 73 3.82 -9.25 -7.76
C GLU A 73 2.44 -9.74 -7.25
N ILE A 74 1.81 -8.98 -6.34
CA ILE A 74 0.55 -9.33 -5.67
C ILE A 74 -0.61 -8.51 -6.24
N TRP A 75 -0.42 -7.20 -6.42
CA TRP A 75 -1.48 -6.26 -6.76
C TRP A 75 -1.17 -5.46 -8.02
N ARG A 76 -2.14 -5.39 -8.94
CA ARG A 76 -2.02 -4.59 -10.18
C ARG A 76 -1.92 -3.10 -9.93
N TRP A 77 -2.52 -2.61 -8.84
CA TRP A 77 -2.51 -1.21 -8.44
C TRP A 77 -1.28 -0.83 -7.61
N ALA A 78 -0.28 -1.70 -7.48
CA ALA A 78 0.91 -1.44 -6.70
C ALA A 78 1.67 -0.19 -7.18
N GLY A 79 1.68 0.84 -6.33
CA GLY A 79 2.34 2.14 -6.57
C GLY A 79 1.38 3.24 -7.04
N GLU A 80 0.13 2.89 -7.27
CA GLU A 80 -0.93 3.82 -7.63
C GLU A 80 -1.64 4.39 -6.40
N ILE A 81 -2.20 5.58 -6.58
CA ILE A 81 -3.07 6.19 -5.58
C ILE A 81 -4.48 5.69 -5.83
N ARG A 82 -5.16 5.27 -4.76
CA ARG A 82 -6.54 4.84 -4.88
C ARG A 82 -7.41 5.96 -5.45
N THR A 83 -8.34 5.58 -6.30
CA THR A 83 -9.33 6.47 -6.91
C THR A 83 -10.71 6.34 -6.25
N THR A 84 -10.87 5.36 -5.35
CA THR A 84 -12.11 5.05 -4.65
C THR A 84 -12.08 5.52 -3.18
N PRO A 85 -13.19 6.02 -2.63
CA PRO A 85 -13.30 6.34 -1.21
C PRO A 85 -13.12 5.11 -0.31
N ARG A 86 -12.67 5.34 0.93
CA ARG A 86 -12.47 4.32 1.97
C ARG A 86 -13.07 4.78 3.29
N ASN A 87 -13.41 3.81 4.14
CA ASN A 87 -13.87 4.10 5.51
C ASN A 87 -12.78 4.72 6.39
N ILE A 88 -11.49 4.54 6.02
CA ILE A 88 -10.33 5.09 6.73
C ILE A 88 -9.49 5.95 5.76
N GLY A 89 -9.05 7.12 6.25
CA GLY A 89 -8.24 8.08 5.51
C GLY A 89 -9.05 9.21 4.86
N VAL A 90 -8.46 9.87 3.86
CA VAL A 90 -9.01 11.07 3.20
C VAL A 90 -9.67 10.74 1.86
N ASP A 91 -10.39 11.67 1.25
CA ASP A 91 -10.91 11.44 -0.10
C ASP A 91 -9.77 11.20 -1.12
N PRO A 92 -9.95 10.36 -2.15
CA PRO A 92 -8.93 10.08 -3.17
C PRO A 92 -8.21 11.31 -3.73
N TRP A 93 -8.98 12.34 -4.05
CA TRP A 93 -8.48 13.58 -4.64
C TRP A 93 -7.66 14.44 -3.67
N LYS A 94 -7.76 14.19 -2.36
CA LYS A 94 -6.97 14.86 -1.31
C LYS A 94 -5.65 14.18 -1.02
N ILE A 95 -5.45 12.92 -1.45
CA ILE A 95 -4.29 12.12 -1.03
C ILE A 95 -2.99 12.81 -1.42
N ILE A 96 -2.88 13.31 -2.66
CA ILE A 96 -1.64 13.93 -3.14
C ILE A 96 -1.34 15.29 -2.50
N PRO A 97 -2.29 16.24 -2.45
CA PRO A 97 -2.09 17.48 -1.71
C PRO A 97 -1.68 17.24 -0.25
N MET A 98 -2.40 16.37 0.46
CA MET A 98 -2.12 16.12 1.88
C MET A 98 -0.81 15.34 2.11
N LEU A 99 -0.43 14.45 1.20
CA LEU A 99 0.86 13.76 1.27
C LEU A 99 2.02 14.73 1.04
N HIS A 100 1.86 15.68 0.12
CA HIS A 100 2.83 16.75 -0.08
C HIS A 100 2.99 17.60 1.19
N ASP A 101 1.89 18.06 1.76
CA ASP A 101 1.92 18.86 2.99
C ASP A 101 2.60 18.10 4.15
N LEU A 102 2.26 16.82 4.33
CA LEU A 102 2.90 15.97 5.34
C LEU A 102 4.42 15.82 5.13
N ILE A 103 4.87 15.68 3.89
CA ILE A 103 6.29 15.59 3.54
C ILE A 103 7.00 16.90 3.89
N GLU A 104 6.43 18.04 3.54
CA GLU A 104 7.01 19.35 3.80
C GLU A 104 7.05 19.67 5.30
N ASP A 105 5.99 19.33 6.05
CA ASP A 105 5.97 19.45 7.50
C ASP A 105 7.07 18.61 8.16
N ALA A 106 7.22 17.35 7.72
CA ALA A 106 8.26 16.46 8.23
C ALA A 106 9.67 16.98 7.93
N ARG A 107 9.91 17.51 6.72
CA ARG A 107 11.17 18.14 6.35
C ARG A 107 11.46 19.36 7.23
N TYR A 108 10.46 20.21 7.44
CA TYR A 108 10.58 21.38 8.29
C TYR A 108 10.95 21.01 9.73
N TRP A 109 10.31 19.98 10.31
CA TRP A 109 10.66 19.50 11.65
C TRP A 109 12.07 18.90 11.73
N ILE A 110 12.56 18.22 10.70
CA ILE A 110 13.95 17.72 10.68
C ILE A 110 14.95 18.88 10.57
N GLU A 111 14.62 19.95 9.84
CA GLU A 111 15.53 21.09 9.67
C GLU A 111 15.54 22.02 10.89
N LYS A 112 14.40 22.18 11.59
CA LYS A 112 14.20 23.19 12.64
C LYS A 112 13.94 22.64 14.05
N GLY A 113 13.75 21.32 14.19
CA GLY A 113 13.62 20.63 15.49
C GLY A 113 14.97 20.20 16.03
#